data_AF-A0A2E5IHB3-F1
#
_entry.id   AF-A0A2E5IHB3-F1
#
_cell.length_a   1.000
_cell.length_b   1.000
_cell.length_c   1.000
_cell.angle_alpha   90.00
_cell.angle_beta   90.00
_cell.angle_gamma   90.00
#
_symmetry.space_group_name_H-M   'P 1'
#
loop_
_entity.id
_entity.type
_entity.pdbx_description
1 polymer ?
#
loop_
_entity_poly.entity_id
_entity_poly.type
_entity_poly.pdbx_seq_one_letter_code
_entity_poly.pdbx_strand_id
1 'polypeptide(L)' 'MLNPMMGHWSSADEALLVENLELGHDLELISEVLEKAPSDIVLRMVQLYQNGSIVVMAGATFDVLVKRIGE' A
#
# COMPACT_ATOMS: atom_id res chain seq x y z
N MET A 1 -21.95 -0.03 -8.12
CA MET A 1 -21.28 0.43 -9.35
C MET A 1 -20.08 1.24 -8.90
N LEU A 2 -18.86 0.75 -9.12
CA LEU A 2 -17.63 1.48 -8.78
C LEU A 2 -17.44 2.62 -9.79
N ASN A 3 -17.19 3.82 -9.27
CA ASN A 3 -17.14 5.07 -10.03
C ASN A 3 -16.01 5.04 -11.09
N PRO A 4 -16.24 5.47 -12.33
CA PRO A 4 -15.25 5.45 -13.41
C PRO A 4 -14.19 6.56 -13.31
N MET A 5 -14.18 7.35 -12.23
CA MET A 5 -13.14 8.36 -11.96
C MET A 5 -12.01 7.83 -11.06
N MET A 6 -11.73 6.53 -11.07
CA MET A 6 -10.49 6.04 -10.46
C MET A 6 -9.32 6.69 -11.22
N GLY A 7 -8.56 7.54 -10.53
CA GLY A 7 -7.34 8.11 -11.10
C GLY A 7 -6.51 7.00 -11.75
N HIS A 8 -6.01 7.23 -12.96
CA HIS A 8 -5.21 6.24 -13.67
C HIS A 8 -4.03 5.86 -12.77
N TRP A 9 -3.90 4.58 -12.43
CA TRP A 9 -2.75 4.02 -11.74
C TRP A 9 -1.81 3.45 -12.79
N SER A 10 -0.59 3.96 -12.82
CA SER A 10 0.49 3.34 -13.60
C SER A 10 1.19 2.26 -12.77
N SER A 11 1.91 1.36 -13.42
CA SER A 11 2.77 0.41 -12.69
C SER A 11 3.86 1.11 -11.87
N ALA A 12 4.30 2.30 -12.28
CA ALA A 12 5.24 3.11 -11.51
C ALA A 12 4.58 3.71 -10.26
N ASP A 13 3.33 4.17 -10.36
CA ASP A 13 2.56 4.67 -9.22
C ASP A 13 2.37 3.57 -8.18
N GLU A 14 2.09 2.34 -8.63
CA GLU A 14 1.92 1.19 -7.74
C GLU A 14 3.23 0.79 -7.06
N ALA A 15 4.34 0.78 -7.79
CA ALA A 15 5.66 0.51 -7.20
C ALA A 15 6.02 1.56 -6.14
N LEU A 16 5.76 2.84 -6.44
CA LEU A 16 6.04 3.94 -5.51
C LEU A 16 5.12 3.90 -4.28
N LEU A 17 3.85 3.51 -4.44
CA LEU A 17 2.95 3.25 -3.30
C LEU A 17 3.51 2.17 -2.39
N VAL A 18 3.89 1.01 -2.94
CA VAL A 18 4.43 -0.11 -2.17
C VAL A 18 5.71 0.29 -1.44
N GLU A 19 6.64 0.96 -2.11
CA GLU A 19 7.89 1.44 -1.51
C GLU A 19 7.62 2.34 -0.29
N ASN A 20 6.72 3.32 -0.42
CA ASN A 20 6.42 4.21 0.70
C ASN A 20 5.71 3.50 1.87
N LEU A 21 4.88 2.50 1.57
CA LEU A 21 4.26 1.66 2.61
C LEU A 21 5.31 0.82 3.35
N GLU A 22 6.30 0.27 2.65
CA GLU A 22 7.41 -0.49 3.24
C GLU A 22 8.31 0.39 4.12
N LEU A 23 8.51 1.65 3.73
CA LEU A 23 9.22 2.66 4.52
C LEU A 23 8.43 3.12 5.76
N GLY A 24 7.17 2.71 5.90
CA GLY A 24 6.31 3.06 7.03
C GLY A 24 5.82 4.51 7.01
N HIS A 25 5.78 5.14 5.83
CA HIS A 25 5.25 6.48 5.68
C HIS A 25 3.73 6.50 5.90
N ASP A 26 3.23 7.62 6.42
CA ASP A 26 1.80 7.83 6.60
C ASP A 26 1.08 8.17 5.27
N LEU A 27 -0.25 8.13 5.31
CA LEU A 27 -1.08 8.36 4.13
C LEU A 27 -1.00 9.79 3.59
N GLU A 28 -0.65 10.77 4.43
CA GLU A 28 -0.56 12.18 4.04
C GLU A 28 0.67 12.37 3.17
N LEU A 29 1.83 11.88 3.63
CA LEU A 29 3.06 11.88 2.84
C LEU A 29 2.94 11.07 1.55
N ILE A 30 2.31 9.89 1.61
CA ILE A 30 2.10 9.05 0.42
C ILE A 30 1.22 9.78 -0.62
N SER A 31 0.18 10.48 -0.16
CA SER A 31 -0.72 11.26 -1.00
C SER A 31 0.01 12.41 -1.70
N GLU A 32 0.89 13.11 -0.98
CA GLU A 32 1.74 14.17 -1.54
C GLU A 32 2.71 13.62 -2.60
N VAL A 33 3.41 12.53 -2.30
CA VAL A 33 4.39 11.92 -3.21
C VAL A 33 3.76 11.40 -4.50
N LEU A 34 2.57 10.81 -4.41
CA LEU A 34 1.86 10.25 -5.57
C LEU A 34 1.00 11.28 -6.31
N GLU A 35 0.87 12.49 -5.77
CA GLU A 35 -0.05 13.52 -6.27
C GLU A 35 -1.49 13.00 -6.47
N LYS A 36 -1.94 12.13 -5.55
CA LYS A 36 -3.28 11.51 -5.57
C LYS A 36 -4.00 11.80 -4.28
N ALA A 37 -5.33 11.85 -4.30
CA ALA A 37 -6.11 12.09 -3.10
C ALA A 37 -5.92 10.94 -2.09
N PRO A 38 -5.93 11.21 -0.76
CA PRO A 38 -5.78 10.16 0.25
C PRO A 38 -6.83 9.04 0.12
N SER A 39 -8.05 9.38 -0.32
CA SER A 39 -9.10 8.40 -0.59
C SER A 39 -8.74 7.42 -1.71
N ASP A 40 -8.02 7.88 -2.73
CA ASP A 40 -7.58 7.05 -3.85
C ASP A 40 -6.45 6.12 -3.43
N ILE A 41 -5.55 6.60 -2.56
CA ILE A 41 -4.50 5.78 -1.94
C ILE A 41 -5.13 4.64 -1.14
N VAL A 42 -6.07 4.97 -0.23
CA VAL A 42 -6.75 3.97 0.60
C VAL A 42 -7.51 2.96 -0.25
N LEU A 43 -8.23 3.42 -1.28
CA LEU A 43 -8.95 2.53 -2.18
C LEU A 43 -7.98 1.60 -2.92
N ARG A 44 -6.83 2.12 -3.37
CA ARG A 44 -5.81 1.30 -4.03
C ARG A 44 -5.20 0.27 -3.07
N MET A 45 -4.91 0.64 -1.84
CA MET A 45 -4.45 -0.31 -0.80
C MET A 45 -5.45 -1.45 -0.59
N VAL A 46 -6.75 -1.14 -0.52
CA VAL A 46 -7.79 -2.18 -0.40
C VAL A 46 -7.80 -3.10 -1.62
N GLN A 47 -7.63 -2.57 -2.82
CA GLN A 47 -7.56 -3.39 -4.05
C GLN A 47 -6.33 -4.30 -4.08
N LEU A 48 -5.16 -3.78 -3.70
CA LEU A 48 -3.92 -4.54 -3.60
C LEU A 48 -3.99 -5.61 -2.49
N TYR A 49 -4.78 -5.36 -1.44
CA TYR A 49 -5.03 -6.38 -0.42
C TYR A 49 -5.95 -7.48 -0.98
N GLN A 50 -7.03 -7.09 -1.66
CA GLN A 50 -8.02 -8.03 -2.21
C GLN A 50 -7.45 -8.95 -3.30
N ASN A 51 -6.48 -8.48 -4.09
CA ASN A 51 -5.83 -9.29 -5.12
C ASN A 51 -4.60 -10.07 -4.60
N GLY A 52 -4.25 -9.91 -3.31
CA GLY A 52 -3.13 -10.58 -2.66
C GLY A 52 -1.75 -9.98 -2.96
N SER A 53 -1.67 -8.80 -3.57
CA SER A 53 -0.40 -8.10 -3.80
C SER A 53 0.21 -7.51 -2.52
N ILE A 54 -0.61 -7.15 -1.53
CA ILE A 54 -0.14 -6.77 -0.19
C ILE A 54 -0.87 -7.57 0.88
N VAL A 55 -0.23 -7.73 2.04
CA VAL A 55 -0.81 -8.36 3.23
C VAL A 55 -0.68 -7.41 4.41
N VAL A 56 -1.77 -7.24 5.17
CA VAL A 56 -1.75 -6.51 6.43
C VAL A 56 -1.45 -7.51 7.54
N MET A 57 -0.36 -7.27 8.27
CA MET A 57 0.08 -8.14 9.35
C MET A 57 0.17 -7.34 10.66
N ALA A 58 -0.23 -7.96 11.77
CA ALA A 58 0.04 -7.40 13.09
C ALA A 58 1.57 -7.37 13.31
N GLY A 59 2.10 -6.27 13.86
CA GLY A 59 3.54 -6.11 14.08
C GLY A 59 4.17 -7.28 14.85
N ALA A 60 3.51 -7.76 15.91
CA ALA A 60 3.97 -8.92 16.67
C ALA A 60 4.08 -10.21 15.82
N THR A 61 3.19 -10.40 14.85
CA THR A 61 3.25 -11.54 13.92
C THR A 61 4.41 -11.37 12.93
N PHE A 62 4.65 -10.15 12.47
CA PHE A 62 5.77 -9.83 11.58
C PHE A 62 7.11 -10.06 12.28
N ASP A 63 7.27 -9.60 13.53
CA ASP A 63 8.49 -9.81 14.32
C ASP A 63 8.81 -11.29 14.50
N VAL A 64 7.80 -12.14 14.71
CA VAL A 64 7.98 -13.60 14.80
C VAL A 64 8.39 -14.19 13.45
N LEU A 65 7.80 -13.73 12.34
CA LEU A 65 8.14 -14.20 11.00
C LEU A 65 9.60 -13.85 10.65
N VAL A 66 10.01 -12.61 10.89
CA VAL A 66 11.39 -12.15 10.62
C VAL A 66 12.40 -12.96 11.41
N LYS A 67 12.14 -13.21 12.70
CA LYS A 67 13.01 -14.06 13.54
C LYS A 67 13.18 -15.47 12.97
N ARG A 68 12.11 -16.07 12.45
CA ARG A 68 12.15 -17.43 11.88
C ARG A 68 12.84 -17.53 10.52
N ILE A 69 12.85 -16.45 9.74
CA ILE A 69 13.51 -16.41 8.42
C ILE A 69 15.02 -16.14 8.56
N GLY A 70 15.43 -15.43 9.61
CA GLY A 70 16.83 -15.14 9.90
C GLY A 70 17.59 -16.27 10.63
N GLU A 71 16.89 -17.33 11.04
CA GLU A 71 17.44 -18.60 11.56
C GLU A 71 17.64 -19.61 10.43
#